data_AF-A0A3N1VRA0-F1
#
_entry.id   AF-A0A3N1VRA0-F1
#
_cell.length_a   1.000
_cell.length_b   1.000
_cell.length_c   1.000
_cell.angle_alpha   90.00
_cell.angle_beta   90.00
_cell.angle_gamma   90.00
#
_symmetry.space_group_name_H-M   'P 1'
#
loop_
_entity.id
_entity.type
_entity.pdbx_description
1 polymer ?
#
loop_
_entity_poly.entity_id
_entity_poly.type
_entity_poly.pdbx_seq_one_letter_code
_entity_poly.pdbx_strand_id
1 'polypeptide(L)'
;MNSLDPRSVKYENEKLILKEKYLIMKDTDIMAKVSKNQKTLILCLMNDVIEKEKIIQNIWGKNPSGSKEKNYNQLVFQTRSLLVKQGFPSDLIMTIHRYGLCFNKFFLNINKKSYDGDEDGKYTPGADTQL
;
A
#
# COMPACT_ATOMS: atom_id res chain seq x y z
N MET A 1 26.24 -7.45 19.71
CA MET A 1 25.65 -6.10 19.63
C MET A 1 24.77 -6.03 18.40
N ASN A 2 23.47 -5.77 18.60
CA ASN A 2 22.47 -5.17 17.70
C ASN A 2 21.08 -5.58 18.21
N SER A 3 20.69 -4.97 19.33
CA SER A 3 19.32 -5.03 19.85
C SER A 3 18.49 -4.05 19.04
N LEU A 4 17.75 -4.53 18.04
CA LEU A 4 16.67 -3.77 17.42
C LEU A 4 15.53 -3.74 18.43
N ASP A 5 15.34 -2.61 19.10
CA ASP A 5 14.18 -2.35 19.94
C ASP A 5 12.90 -2.54 19.09
N PRO A 6 12.02 -3.51 19.38
CA PRO A 6 10.87 -3.82 18.53
C PRO A 6 9.75 -2.76 18.60
N ARG A 7 9.96 -1.64 19.30
CA ARG A 7 8.89 -0.68 19.61
C ARG A 7 8.65 0.41 18.57
N SER A 8 9.49 0.57 17.56
CA SER A 8 9.22 1.57 16.50
C SER A 8 9.78 1.18 15.14
N VAL A 9 9.26 0.12 14.54
CA VAL A 9 9.50 -0.09 13.10
C VAL A 9 8.78 1.03 12.34
N LYS A 10 9.57 1.96 11.81
CA LYS A 10 9.11 3.02 10.90
C LYS A 10 9.02 2.39 9.51
N TYR A 11 7.82 2.36 8.94
CA TYR A 11 7.63 1.99 7.54
C TYR A 11 7.44 3.26 6.74
N GLU A 12 8.19 3.38 5.65
CA GLU A 12 8.28 4.62 4.89
C GLU A 12 8.28 4.29 3.40
N ASN A 13 7.29 4.81 2.69
CA ASN A 13 7.29 4.92 1.24
C ASN A 13 7.57 6.39 0.88
N GLU A 14 7.63 6.73 -0.40
CA GLU A 14 7.97 8.09 -0.85
C GLU A 14 7.08 9.17 -0.20
N LYS A 15 5.78 8.88 -0.01
CA LYS A 15 4.79 9.84 0.49
C LYS A 15 4.10 9.52 1.79
N LEU A 16 4.18 8.28 2.27
CA LEU A 16 3.54 7.86 3.51
C LEU A 16 4.59 7.39 4.52
N ILE A 17 4.43 7.83 5.77
CA ILE A 17 5.21 7.37 6.91
C ILE A 17 4.25 6.75 7.91
N LEU A 18 4.50 5.52 8.32
CA LEU A 18 3.85 4.89 9.46
C LEU A 18 4.82 4.90 10.65
N LYS A 19 4.55 5.76 11.64
CA LYS A 19 5.34 5.88 12.88
C LYS A 19 4.46 5.52 14.08
N GLU A 20 4.83 4.47 14.80
CA GLU A 20 4.10 3.95 15.97
C GLU A 20 2.62 3.68 15.69
N LYS A 21 1.75 4.66 15.94
CA LYS A 21 0.28 4.64 15.78
C LYS A 21 -0.22 5.78 14.90
N TYR A 22 0.66 6.41 14.13
CA TYR A 22 0.35 7.53 13.27
C TYR A 22 0.74 7.21 11.84
N LEU A 23 -0.23 7.35 10.92
CA LEU A 23 0.03 7.44 9.49
C LEU A 23 0.16 8.92 9.14
N ILE A 24 1.24 9.29 8.45
CA ILE A 24 1.58 10.66 8.09
C ILE A 24 1.78 10.74 6.59
N MET A 25 1.23 11.77 5.95
CA MET A 25 1.44 12.08 4.54
C MET A 25 2.48 13.20 4.41
N LYS A 26 3.63 12.91 3.81
CA LYS A 26 4.82 13.79 3.87
C LYS A 26 4.64 15.12 3.13
N ASP A 27 3.83 15.14 2.09
CA ASP A 27 3.65 16.29 1.21
C ASP A 27 2.67 17.34 1.75
N THR A 28 1.84 16.96 2.71
CA THR A 28 0.72 17.78 3.22
C THR A 28 0.73 17.94 4.74
N ASP A 29 1.69 17.32 5.43
CA ASP A 29 1.80 17.27 6.89
C ASP A 29 0.51 16.80 7.60
N ILE A 30 -0.31 16.05 6.88
CA ILE A 30 -1.54 15.46 7.42
C ILE A 30 -1.18 14.19 8.18
N MET A 31 -1.79 14.01 9.36
CA MET A 31 -1.61 12.80 10.16
C MET A 31 -2.93 12.21 10.66
N ALA A 32 -2.97 10.89 10.76
CA ALA A 32 -4.08 10.14 11.35
C ALA A 32 -3.57 9.18 12.43
N LYS A 33 -4.19 9.24 13.62
CA LYS A 33 -3.97 8.27 14.68
C LYS A 33 -4.76 6.99 14.40
N VAL A 34 -4.07 5.87 14.25
CA VAL A 34 -4.64 4.57 13.86
C VAL A 34 -4.64 3.58 15.03
N SER A 35 -5.63 2.69 15.05
CA SER A 35 -5.69 1.56 16.00
C SER A 35 -4.70 0.45 15.62
N LYS A 36 -4.53 -0.55 16.49
CA LYS A 36 -3.63 -1.69 16.24
C LYS A 36 -3.98 -2.43 14.94
N ASN A 37 -5.26 -2.73 14.72
CA ASN A 37 -5.68 -3.45 13.51
C ASN A 37 -5.58 -2.59 12.26
N GLN A 38 -5.88 -1.28 12.37
CA GLN A 38 -5.71 -0.33 11.28
C GLN A 38 -4.24 -0.19 10.89
N LYS A 39 -3.34 -0.13 11.88
CA LYS A 39 -1.89 -0.13 11.66
C LYS A 39 -1.46 -1.38 10.89
N THR A 40 -1.89 -2.57 11.32
CA THR A 40 -1.53 -3.82 10.61
C THR A 40 -2.09 -3.85 9.20
N LEU A 41 -3.33 -3.37 8.98
CA LEU A 41 -3.91 -3.23 7.64
C LEU A 41 -3.05 -2.30 6.77
N ILE A 42 -2.75 -1.09 7.24
CA ILE A 42 -1.90 -0.12 6.52
C ILE A 42 -0.55 -0.73 6.21
N LEU A 43 0.04 -1.44 7.17
CA LEU A 43 1.32 -2.10 6.98
C LEU A 43 1.28 -3.17 5.88
N CYS A 44 0.21 -3.99 5.83
CA CYS A 44 0.02 -4.94 4.75
C CYS A 44 0.04 -4.23 3.39
N LEU A 45 -0.71 -3.13 3.27
CA LEU A 45 -0.78 -2.35 2.03
C LEU A 45 0.55 -1.69 1.66
N MET A 46 1.34 -1.22 2.64
CA MET A 46 2.67 -0.65 2.40
C MET A 46 3.69 -1.70 1.90
N ASN A 47 3.48 -2.98 2.22
CA ASN A 47 4.30 -4.10 1.78
C ASN A 47 3.71 -4.84 0.56
N ASP A 48 2.79 -4.21 -0.18
CA ASP A 48 2.10 -4.81 -1.33
C ASP A 48 1.41 -6.16 -1.03
N VAL A 49 0.96 -6.37 0.21
CA VAL A 49 0.09 -7.50 0.57
C VAL A 49 -1.34 -7.14 0.21
N ILE A 50 -1.76 -7.53 -0.99
CA ILE A 50 -3.02 -7.09 -1.60
C ILE A 50 -4.19 -8.05 -1.33
N GLU A 51 -3.90 -9.35 -1.24
CA GLU A 51 -4.92 -10.40 -1.12
C GLU A 51 -5.71 -10.30 0.20
N LYS A 52 -7.05 -10.28 0.10
CA LYS A 52 -7.97 -10.21 1.26
C LYS A 52 -7.60 -11.24 2.34
N GLU A 53 -7.40 -12.49 1.94
CA GLU A 53 -7.11 -13.59 2.87
C GLU A 53 -5.78 -13.38 3.61
N LYS A 54 -4.72 -12.98 2.89
CA LYS A 54 -3.41 -12.68 3.49
C LYS A 54 -3.52 -11.50 4.46
N ILE A 55 -4.25 -10.45 4.11
CA ILE A 55 -4.47 -9.30 5.01
C ILE A 55 -5.19 -9.76 6.29
N ILE A 56 -6.27 -10.53 6.14
CA ILE A 56 -7.02 -11.07 7.29
C ILE A 56 -6.10 -11.92 8.19
N GLN A 57 -5.30 -12.79 7.59
CA GLN A 57 -4.36 -13.64 8.33
C GLN A 57 -3.29 -12.84 9.07
N ASN A 58 -2.80 -11.75 8.50
CA ASN A 58 -1.83 -10.87 9.16
C ASN A 58 -2.43 -10.13 10.36
N ILE A 59 -3.72 -9.78 10.31
CA ILE A 59 -4.38 -9.04 11.39
C ILE A 59 -4.86 -9.99 12.51
N TRP A 60 -5.39 -11.17 12.18
CA TRP A 60 -6.06 -12.06 13.14
C TRP A 60 -5.49 -13.48 13.23
N GLY A 61 -4.44 -13.82 12.50
CA GLY A 61 -3.80 -15.14 12.51
C GLY A 61 -4.36 -16.15 11.48
N LYS A 62 -3.75 -17.34 11.43
CA LYS A 62 -4.16 -18.44 10.52
C LYS A 62 -5.53 -19.00 10.96
N ASN A 63 -6.34 -19.42 9.99
CA ASN A 63 -7.74 -19.91 10.13
C ASN A 63 -8.78 -18.83 10.47
N PRO A 64 -9.04 -17.88 9.57
CA PRO A 64 -10.10 -16.91 9.76
C PRO A 64 -11.48 -17.57 9.70
N SER A 65 -12.24 -17.51 10.78
CA SER A 65 -13.67 -17.85 10.74
C SER A 65 -14.44 -16.84 9.89
N GLY A 66 -15.64 -17.20 9.37
CA GLY A 66 -16.47 -16.28 8.58
C GLY A 66 -16.81 -14.95 9.27
N SER A 67 -16.74 -14.89 10.61
CA SER A 67 -16.84 -13.65 11.39
C SER A 67 -15.70 -12.64 11.09
N LYS A 68 -14.51 -13.13 10.76
CA LYS A 68 -13.34 -12.29 10.43
C LYS A 68 -13.49 -11.54 9.11
N GLU A 69 -14.26 -12.05 8.16
CA GLU A 69 -14.55 -11.31 6.94
C GLU A 69 -15.42 -10.07 7.19
N LYS A 70 -16.45 -10.20 8.03
CA LYS A 70 -17.27 -9.05 8.45
C LYS A 70 -16.43 -8.00 9.16
N ASN A 71 -15.57 -8.45 10.09
CA ASN A 71 -14.64 -7.58 10.80
C ASN A 71 -13.65 -6.90 9.85
N TYR A 72 -13.19 -7.59 8.81
CA TYR A 72 -12.33 -7.02 7.78
C TYR A 72 -13.04 -5.90 7.02
N ASN A 73 -14.24 -6.15 6.51
CA ASN A 73 -15.00 -5.14 5.78
C ASN A 73 -15.27 -3.89 6.65
N GLN A 74 -15.63 -4.11 7.92
CA GLN A 74 -15.83 -3.02 8.88
C GLN A 74 -14.53 -2.26 9.16
N LEU A 75 -13.42 -2.96 9.36
CA LEU A 75 -12.10 -2.36 9.58
C LEU A 75 -11.71 -1.47 8.38
N VAL A 76 -11.93 -1.95 7.16
CA VAL A 76 -11.60 -1.22 5.94
C VAL A 76 -12.45 0.03 5.81
N PHE A 77 -13.75 -0.08 6.04
CA PHE A 77 -14.66 1.06 6.05
C PHE A 77 -14.25 2.11 7.10
N GLN A 78 -14.00 1.67 8.34
CA GLN A 78 -13.56 2.56 9.42
C GLN A 78 -12.21 3.22 9.12
N THR A 79 -11.29 2.50 8.49
CA THR A 79 -9.99 3.04 8.09
C THR A 79 -10.16 4.12 7.04
N ARG A 80 -10.94 3.88 5.99
CA ARG A 80 -11.24 4.91 4.97
C ARG A 80 -11.87 6.16 5.58
N SER A 81 -12.92 5.98 6.38
CA SER A 81 -13.62 7.10 7.03
C SER A 81 -12.71 7.89 7.96
N LEU A 82 -11.83 7.22 8.70
CA LEU A 82 -10.81 7.87 9.54
C LEU A 82 -9.86 8.72 8.69
N LEU A 83 -9.31 8.16 7.62
CA LEU A 83 -8.34 8.84 6.76
C LEU A 83 -8.97 10.06 6.09
N VAL A 84 -10.16 9.91 5.47
CA VAL A 84 -10.89 11.03 4.87
C VAL A 84 -11.18 12.13 5.88
N LYS A 85 -11.61 11.77 7.09
CA LYS A 85 -11.88 12.75 8.16
C LYS A 85 -10.64 13.55 8.56
N GLN A 86 -9.45 12.98 8.43
CA GLN A 86 -8.19 13.69 8.71
C GLN A 86 -7.64 14.45 7.50
N GLY A 87 -8.28 14.37 6.33
CA GLY A 87 -7.88 15.09 5.12
C GLY A 87 -7.07 14.27 4.11
N PHE A 88 -6.94 12.95 4.32
CA PHE A 88 -6.35 12.08 3.30
C PHE A 88 -7.31 11.92 2.10
N PRO A 89 -6.78 11.63 0.90
CA PRO A 89 -7.60 11.35 -0.28
C PRO A 89 -8.57 10.18 -0.03
N SER A 90 -9.82 10.33 -0.48
CA SER A 90 -10.88 9.32 -0.28
C SER A 90 -10.63 8.03 -1.04
N ASP A 91 -9.87 8.12 -2.12
CA ASP A 91 -9.43 7.03 -2.99
C ASP A 91 -8.01 6.54 -2.65
N LEU A 92 -7.43 6.97 -1.53
CA LEU A 92 -6.11 6.48 -1.08
C LEU A 92 -6.07 4.95 -0.96
N ILE A 93 -7.11 4.33 -0.40
CA ILE A 93 -7.23 2.86 -0.31
C ILE A 93 -8.27 2.38 -1.32
N MET A 94 -7.82 1.68 -2.36
CA MET A 94 -8.68 1.14 -3.42
C MET A 94 -9.07 -0.31 -3.15
N THR A 95 -10.29 -0.66 -3.55
CA THR A 95 -10.76 -2.06 -3.59
C THR A 95 -10.47 -2.65 -4.95
N ILE A 96 -9.83 -3.81 -4.98
CA ILE A 96 -9.73 -4.65 -6.17
C ILE A 96 -10.85 -5.68 -6.08
N HIS A 97 -11.83 -5.59 -6.99
CA HIS A 97 -13.02 -6.42 -6.95
C HIS A 97 -12.65 -7.91 -6.91
N ARG A 98 -13.25 -8.65 -5.97
CA ARG A 98 -13.02 -10.09 -5.71
C ARG A 98 -11.60 -10.50 -5.30
N TYR A 99 -10.68 -9.55 -5.11
CA TYR A 99 -9.28 -9.88 -4.78
C TYR A 99 -8.83 -9.32 -3.43
N GLY A 100 -8.99 -8.02 -3.20
CA GLY A 100 -8.54 -7.41 -1.96
C GLY A 100 -8.40 -5.89 -2.01
N LEU A 101 -7.31 -5.37 -1.47
CA LEU A 101 -7.08 -3.93 -1.27
C LEU A 101 -5.67 -3.53 -1.65
N CYS A 102 -5.52 -2.32 -2.17
CA CYS A 102 -4.22 -1.71 -2.41
C CYS A 102 -4.25 -0.23 -2.07
N PHE A 103 -3.08 0.38 -1.92
CA PHE A 103 -2.98 1.83 -2.01
C PHE A 103 -3.10 2.27 -3.47
N ASN A 104 -3.79 3.39 -3.69
CA ASN A 104 -3.82 4.01 -5.00
C ASN A 104 -2.43 4.57 -5.33
N LYS A 105 -1.79 3.95 -6.33
CA LYS A 105 -0.45 4.28 -6.77
C LYS A 105 -0.35 5.69 -7.33
N PHE A 106 -1.44 6.28 -7.80
CA PHE A 106 -1.45 7.69 -8.24
C PHE A 106 -0.99 8.63 -7.13
N PHE A 107 -1.45 8.41 -5.89
CA PHE A 107 -0.98 9.21 -4.76
C PHE A 107 0.42 8.83 -4.34
N LEU A 108 0.86 7.59 -4.52
CA LEU A 108 2.17 7.13 -4.06
C LEU A 108 3.31 7.44 -5.04
N ASN A 109 3.01 7.73 -6.30
CA ASN A 109 3.96 7.69 -7.41
C ASN A 109 3.99 8.99 -8.22
N ILE A 110 4.05 10.16 -7.56
CA ILE A 110 4.29 11.45 -8.25
C ILE A 110 5.79 11.64 -8.55
N ASN A 111 6.65 10.63 -8.32
CA ASN A 111 8.06 10.64 -8.74
C ASN A 111 8.59 9.27 -9.18
N LYS A 112 7.82 8.50 -9.96
CA LYS A 112 8.53 7.81 -11.04
C LYS A 112 8.88 8.88 -12.06
N LYS A 113 10.13 9.36 -12.03
CA LYS A 113 10.76 9.78 -13.28
C LYS A 113 10.40 8.70 -14.29
N SER A 114 9.64 9.10 -15.31
CA SER A 114 9.62 8.41 -16.58
C SER A 114 11.06 8.01 -16.85
N TYR A 115 11.34 6.71 -16.92
CA TYR A 115 12.50 6.27 -17.70
C TYR A 115 12.14 6.60 -19.14
N ASP A 116 12.34 7.87 -19.47
CA ASP A 116 12.63 8.34 -20.81
C ASP A 116 14.12 8.04 -20.99
N GLY A 117 14.42 7.20 -21.97
CA GLY A 117 15.74 6.61 -22.18
C GLY A 117 15.75 5.88 -23.50
N ASP A 118 15.55 6.66 -24.56
CA ASP A 118 15.94 6.33 -25.93
C ASP A 118 17.47 6.18 -26.05
N GLU A 119 17.85 5.33 -27.02
CA GLU A 119 19.14 5.18 -27.72
C GLU A 119 20.39 4.59 -27.00
N ASP A 120 20.83 3.40 -27.44
CA ASP A 120 21.92 3.26 -28.43
C ASP A 120 22.16 1.78 -28.84
N GLY A 121 22.35 1.52 -30.15
CA GLY A 121 23.40 0.58 -30.58
C GLY A 121 23.06 -0.78 -31.22
N LYS A 122 22.71 -0.75 -32.53
CA LYS A 122 23.15 -1.67 -33.62
C LYS A 122 22.63 -3.13 -33.69
N TYR A 123 21.93 -3.50 -34.78
CA TYR A 123 22.44 -4.35 -35.89
C TYR A 123 21.44 -4.40 -37.08
N THR A 124 22.00 -4.69 -38.25
CA THR A 124 21.64 -4.36 -39.65
C THR A 124 20.45 -5.08 -40.31
N PRO A 125 19.90 -4.54 -41.43
CA PRO A 125 18.82 -5.15 -42.20
C PRO A 125 19.35 -6.30 -43.05
N GLY A 126 18.79 -7.50 -42.87
CA GLY A 126 18.89 -8.61 -43.81
C GLY A 126 17.72 -8.56 -44.78
N ALA A 127 17.99 -8.16 -46.02
CA ALA A 127 17.10 -8.36 -47.15
C ALA A 127 16.95 -9.86 -47.46
N ASP A 128 15.73 -10.31 -47.78
CA ASP A 128 15.39 -11.09 -48.97
C ASP A 128 13.89 -11.43 -48.93
N THR A 129 13.02 -10.74 -49.67
CA THR A 129 12.69 -10.89 -51.10
C THR A 129 11.54 -11.90 -51.34
N GLN A 130 10.36 -11.31 -51.59
CA GLN A 130 9.31 -11.65 -52.59
C GLN A 130 8.46 -12.94 -52.54
N LEU A 131 7.15 -12.65 -52.73
CA LEU A 131 6.06 -13.33 -53.46
C LEU A 131 5.41 -14.58 -52.85
#